data_AF-A0A376MX97-F1
#
_entry.id   AF-A0A376MX97-F1
#
_cell.length_a   1.000
_cell.length_b   1.000
_cell.length_c   1.000
_cell.angle_alpha   90.00
_cell.angle_beta   90.00
_cell.angle_gamma   90.00
#
_symmetry.space_group_name_H-M   'P 1'
#
loop_
_entity.id
_entity.type
_entity.pdbx_description
1 polymer ?
#
loop_
_entity_poly.entity_id
_entity_poly.type
_entity_poly.pdbx_seq_one_letter_code
_entity_poly.pdbx_strand_id
1 'polypeptide(L)' 'MIDAKSYKVVKTFDTPTHPNSLALSADGKTLYVSVKQKSTKQQEATQPDDVIRIAL' A
#
# COMPACT_ATOMS: atom_id res chain seq x y z
N MET A 1 8.69 -4.33 2.91
CA MET A 1 9.40 -3.78 4.09
C MET A 1 10.88 -4.10 3.95
N ILE A 2 11.71 -3.06 3.99
CA ILE A 2 13.16 -3.17 3.89
C ILE A 2 13.74 -2.84 5.26
N ASP A 3 14.63 -3.69 5.76
CA ASP A 3 15.39 -3.39 6.97
C ASP A 3 16.53 -2.42 6.63
N ALA A 4 16.55 -1.26 7.30
CA ALA A 4 17.50 -0.18 6.99
C ALA A 4 18.94 -0.47 7.40
N LYS A 5 19.20 -1.51 8.21
CA LYS A 5 20.55 -1.91 8.63
C LYS A 5 21.20 -2.88 7.64
N SER A 6 20.43 -3.86 7.17
CA SER A 6 20.91 -4.94 6.30
C SER A 6 20.61 -4.72 4.82
N TYR A 7 19.76 -3.75 4.48
CA TYR A 7 19.27 -3.47 3.12
C TYR A 7 18.55 -4.66 2.46
N LYS A 8 17.97 -5.55 3.27
CA LYS A 8 17.22 -6.72 2.80
C LYS A 8 15.72 -6.49 2.88
N VAL A 9 14.99 -7.08 1.93
CA VAL A 9 13.54 -7.23 2.05
C VAL A 9 13.26 -8.25 3.14
N VAL A 10 12.62 -7.82 4.23
CA VAL A 10 12.32 -8.66 5.40
C VAL A 10 10.85 -9.06 5.50
N LYS A 11 9.97 -8.36 4.77
CA LYS A 11 8.54 -8.70 4.69
C LYS A 11 7.92 -8.11 3.43
N THR A 12 7.02 -8.85 2.80
CA THR A 12 6.19 -8.39 1.68
C THR A 12 4.73 -8.51 2.11
N PHE A 13 3.91 -7.52 1.79
CA PHE A 13 2.49 -7.50 2.11
C PHE A 13 1.70 -7.61 0.81
N ASP A 14 0.76 -8.55 0.75
CA ASP A 14 -0.17 -8.66 -0.38
C ASP A 14 -1.16 -7.49 -0.33
N THR A 15 -1.07 -6.62 -1.33
CA THR A 15 -1.89 -5.40 -1.44
C THR A 15 -2.48 -5.26 -2.85
N PRO A 16 -3.17 -6.29 -3.39
CA PRO A 16 -3.81 -6.19 -4.69
C PRO A 16 -4.94 -5.14 -4.67
N THR A 17 -5.29 -4.50 -5.77
CA THR A 17 -4.83 -4.77 -7.15
C THR A 17 -3.61 -3.93 -7.54
N HIS A 18 -3.62 -2.62 -7.29
CA HIS A 18 -2.52 -1.71 -7.63
C HIS A 18 -2.19 -0.78 -6.46
N PRO A 19 -1.25 -1.14 -5.55
CA PRO A 19 -0.84 -0.25 -4.46
C PRO A 19 -0.17 1.02 -5.02
N ASN A 20 -0.50 2.20 -4.46
CA ASN A 20 -0.15 3.49 -5.06
C ASN A 20 0.66 4.42 -4.16
N SER A 21 0.11 4.85 -3.01
CA SER A 21 0.76 5.81 -2.12
C SER A 21 0.86 5.29 -0.69
N LEU A 22 1.80 5.84 0.07
CA LEU A 22 2.10 5.45 1.44
C LEU A 22 2.01 6.66 2.37
N ALA A 23 1.52 6.43 3.59
CA ALA A 23 1.59 7.39 4.69
C ALA A 23 1.86 6.65 6.01
N LEU A 24 2.65 7.24 6.90
CA LEU A 24 2.94 6.71 8.23
C LEU A 24 2.23 7.53 9.30
N SER A 25 1.77 6.89 10.37
CA SER A 25 1.36 7.57 11.59
C SER A 25 2.55 8.30 12.23
N ALA A 26 2.27 9.34 13.02
CA ALA A 26 3.31 10.14 13.67
C ALA A 26 4.24 9.33 14.59
N ASP A 27 3.72 8.26 15.20
CA ASP A 27 4.49 7.34 16.05
C ASP A 27 5.25 6.25 15.27
N GLY A 28 5.08 6.19 13.95
CA GLY A 28 5.70 5.21 13.07
C GLY A 28 5.18 3.78 13.19
N LYS A 29 4.12 3.54 13.98
CA LYS A 29 3.60 2.18 14.25
C LYS A 29 2.50 1.71 13.31
N THR A 30 1.99 2.59 12.46
CA THR A 30 0.95 2.26 11.48
C THR A 30 1.32 2.79 10.10
N LEU A 31 1.30 1.91 9.11
CA LEU A 31 1.40 2.24 7.69
C LEU A 31 0.00 2.25 7.06
N TYR A 32 -0.29 3.29 6.28
CA TYR A 32 -1.47 3.39 5.42
C TYR A 32 -1.04 3.29 3.96
N VAL A 33 -1.75 2.46 3.20
CA VAL A 33 -1.49 2.24 1.77
C VAL A 33 -2.78 2.54 1.01
N SER A 34 -2.74 3.46 0.05
CA SER A 34 -3.85 3.60 -0.91
C SER A 34 -3.71 2.56 -2.02
N VAL A 35 -4.78 1.86 -2.33
CA VAL A 35 -4.79 0.78 -3.31
C VAL A 35 -5.84 1.06 -4.37
N LYS A 36 -5.40 1.10 -5.62
CA LYS A 36 -6.25 1.41 -6.76
C LYS A 36 -6.87 0.16 -7.36
N GLN A 37 -8.12 0.31 -7.79
CA GLN A 37 -8.76 -0.68 -8.64
C GLN A 37 -8.09 -0.74 -10.02
N LYS A 38 -8.36 -1.81 -10.76
CA LYS A 38 -8.02 -1.85 -12.19
C LYS A 38 -8.89 -0.84 -12.93
N SER A 39 -8.26 0.16 -13.54
CA SER A 39 -8.93 1.22 -14.29
C SER A 39 -8.09 1.61 -15.50
N THR A 40 -8.71 1.82 -16.66
CA THR A 40 -8.07 2.32 -17.88
C THR A 40 -8.86 3.49 -18.45
N LYS A 41 -8.31 4.20 -19.45
CA LYS A 41 -9.03 5.30 -20.12
C LYS A 41 -10.29 4.83 -20.86
N GLN A 42 -10.32 3.59 -21.34
CA GLN A 42 -11.44 3.01 -22.07
C GLN A 42 -12.50 2.40 -21.15
N GLN A 43 -12.10 2.02 -19.93
CA GLN A 43 -12.98 1.40 -18.95
C GLN A 43 -12.53 1.79 -17.54
N GLU A 44 -13.28 2.72 -16.95
CA GLU A 44 -13.05 3.16 -15.58
C GLU A 44 -13.48 2.10 -14.57
N ALA A 45 -12.80 2.08 -13.42
CA ALA A 45 -13.24 1.27 -12.28
C ALA A 45 -14.59 1.77 -11.76
N THR A 46 -15.48 0.84 -11.45
CA THR A 46 -16.81 1.15 -10.90
C THR A 46 -16.87 1.04 -9.38
N GLN A 47 -15.90 0.36 -8.77
CA GLN A 47 -15.73 0.27 -7.32
C GLN A 47 -14.77 1.37 -6.83
N PRO A 48 -14.95 1.87 -5.59
CA PRO A 48 -14.00 2.80 -5.01
C PRO A 48 -12.62 2.14 -4.81
N ASP A 49 -11.59 2.99 -4.76
CA ASP A 49 -10.26 2.61 -4.28
C ASP A 49 -10.30 2.34 -2.76
N ASP A 50 -9.34 1.56 -2.26
CA ASP A 50 -9.26 1.18 -0.85
C ASP A 50 -8.09 1.87 -0.12
N VAL A 51 -8.18 1.89 1.22
CA VAL A 51 -7.04 2.20 2.09
C VAL A 51 -6.80 1.02 3.04
N ILE A 52 -5.60 0.45 2.97
CA ILE A 52 -5.17 -0.63 3.86
C ILE A 52 -4.42 -0.02 5.05
N ARG A 53 -4.80 -0.40 6.26
CA ARG A 53 -4.10 -0.07 7.51
C ARG A 53 -3.28 -1.26 7.98
N ILE A 54 -1.96 -1.10 8.09
CA ILE A 54 -1.02 -2.13 8.55
C ILE A 54 -0.39 -1.68 9.86
N ALA A 55 -0.55 -2.47 10.92
CA ALA A 55 0.22 -2.30 12.15
C ALA A 55 1.63 -2.89 11.95
N LEU A 56 2.66 -2.11 12.27
CA LEU A 56 4.08 -2.43 12.07
C LEU A 56 4.73 -3.05 13.30
#